data_AF-A0AAN7J3T1-F1
#
_entry.id   AF-A0AAN7J3T1-F1
#
_cell.length_a   1.000
_cell.length_b   1.000
_cell.length_c   1.000
_cell.angle_alpha   90.00
_cell.angle_beta   90.00
_cell.angle_gamma   90.00
#
_symmetry.space_group_name_H-M   'P 1'
#
loop_
_entity.id
_entity.type
_entity.pdbx_description
1 polymer ?
#
loop_
_entity_poly.entity_id
_entity_poly.type
_entity_poly.pdbx_seq_one_letter_code
_entity_poly.pdbx_strand_id
1 'polypeptide(L)'
;MFNSDLEIARYEGAAIRTVSGIRGQVKKAAKEELGNQPKKKGGKPREGIARCTFEDKIKMSDIVFMRAWASVEVPRFYNPLTTALQPRDQTWQGMKTVAELRREHNLAIPFNKDSLYKPIERKPKKFNPLVIPKSLQAALPFVTKSKDTPSRKRPLLENRRPAVVMEPDERKVHALVQHLQLIRSEKIKKRKLKEEKKRKEHETEKAKDEELSRKRHREERRERYREQDKLQKKIRRNV
;
A
#
# COMPACT_ATOMS: atom_id res chain seq x y z
N MET A 1 -17.65 -13.10 2.38
CA MET A 1 -17.22 -13.12 0.96
C MET A 1 -18.00 -14.18 0.22
N PHE A 2 -18.04 -15.40 0.75
CA PHE A 2 -18.93 -16.48 0.30
C PHE A 2 -20.02 -16.70 1.34
N ASN A 3 -21.15 -17.26 0.91
CA ASN A 3 -22.27 -17.64 1.77
C ASN A 3 -22.24 -19.14 2.12
N SER A 4 -21.68 -19.98 1.25
CA SER A 4 -21.65 -21.44 1.42
C SER A 4 -20.31 -22.08 1.05
N ASP A 5 -20.07 -23.30 1.52
CA ASP A 5 -18.87 -24.06 1.19
C ASP A 5 -18.86 -24.54 -0.26
N LEU A 6 -20.04 -24.72 -0.86
CA LEU A 6 -20.20 -25.04 -2.29
C LEU A 6 -19.73 -23.89 -3.19
N GLU A 7 -20.02 -22.64 -2.80
CA GLU A 7 -19.47 -21.47 -3.49
C GLU A 7 -17.94 -21.45 -3.42
N ILE A 8 -17.37 -21.77 -2.25
CA ILE A 8 -15.91 -21.81 -2.10
C ILE A 8 -15.29 -22.88 -2.99
N ALA A 9 -15.89 -24.06 -3.08
CA ALA A 9 -15.43 -25.13 -3.98
C ALA A 9 -15.41 -24.68 -5.44
N ARG A 10 -16.42 -23.91 -5.88
CA ARG A 10 -16.45 -23.34 -7.23
C ARG A 10 -15.31 -22.35 -7.50
N TYR A 11 -14.92 -21.59 -6.47
CA TYR A 11 -13.85 -20.59 -6.56
C TYR A 11 -12.53 -21.07 -5.95
N GLU A 12 -12.34 -22.39 -5.81
CA GLU A 12 -11.08 -22.94 -5.38
C GLU A 12 -9.99 -22.63 -6.41
N GLY A 13 -8.83 -22.19 -5.94
CA GLY A 13 -7.74 -21.76 -6.81
C GLY A 13 -7.89 -20.35 -7.36
N ALA A 14 -9.01 -19.65 -7.11
CA ALA A 14 -9.23 -18.28 -7.59
C ALA A 14 -8.22 -17.29 -6.98
N ALA A 15 -7.78 -16.34 -7.79
CA ALA A 15 -6.88 -15.28 -7.38
C ALA A 15 -7.61 -14.20 -6.57
N ILE A 16 -7.05 -13.85 -5.43
CA ILE A 16 -7.56 -12.82 -4.52
C ILE A 16 -6.47 -11.78 -4.26
N ARG A 17 -6.87 -10.57 -3.88
CA ARG A 17 -5.95 -9.49 -3.55
C ARG A 17 -6.45 -8.70 -2.35
N THR A 18 -5.53 -8.17 -1.57
CA THR A 18 -5.86 -7.21 -0.51
C THR A 18 -5.78 -5.77 -1.02
N VAL A 19 -6.44 -4.84 -0.32
CA VAL A 19 -6.30 -3.40 -0.60
C VAL A 19 -4.84 -2.93 -0.46
N SER A 20 -4.07 -3.57 0.41
CA SER A 20 -2.62 -3.36 0.56
C SER A 20 -1.78 -3.91 -0.62
N GLY A 21 -2.40 -4.62 -1.57
CA GLY A 21 -1.76 -5.07 -2.81
C GLY A 21 -1.20 -6.50 -2.77
N ILE A 22 -1.29 -7.19 -1.63
CA ILE A 22 -0.77 -8.55 -1.43
C ILE A 22 -1.62 -9.54 -2.23
N ARG A 23 -0.99 -10.36 -3.07
CA ARG A 23 -1.69 -11.39 -3.85
C ARG A 23 -1.90 -12.64 -3.02
N GLY A 24 -2.97 -13.35 -3.32
CA GLY A 24 -3.26 -14.62 -2.69
C GLY A 24 -4.14 -15.51 -3.54
N GLN A 25 -4.44 -16.69 -3.01
CA GLN A 25 -5.25 -17.71 -3.65
C GLN A 25 -6.20 -18.34 -2.62
N VAL A 26 -7.45 -18.58 -3.04
CA VAL A 26 -8.40 -19.40 -2.28
C VAL A 26 -7.96 -20.85 -2.35
N LYS A 27 -7.81 -21.52 -1.20
CA LYS A 27 -7.34 -22.91 -1.14
C LYS A 27 -8.42 -23.93 -0.88
N LYS A 28 -9.27 -23.74 0.14
CA LYS A 28 -10.35 -24.68 0.45
C LYS A 28 -11.36 -24.04 1.40
N ALA A 29 -12.56 -24.62 1.47
CA ALA A 29 -13.49 -24.34 2.55
C ALA A 29 -12.84 -24.70 3.90
N ALA A 30 -12.98 -23.82 4.87
CA ALA A 30 -12.48 -23.99 6.22
C ALA A 30 -13.68 -24.11 7.16
N LYS A 31 -13.62 -25.09 8.06
CA LYS A 31 -14.53 -25.14 9.20
C LYS A 31 -14.13 -24.03 10.18
N GLU A 32 -15.06 -23.64 11.05
CA GLU A 32 -14.85 -22.60 12.07
C GLU A 32 -13.89 -23.07 13.18
N GLU A 33 -12.64 -23.33 12.83
CA GLU A 33 -11.55 -23.60 13.75
C GLU A 33 -10.75 -22.31 13.92
N LEU A 34 -10.98 -21.63 15.06
CA LEU A 34 -10.25 -20.43 15.43
C LEU A 34 -8.87 -20.85 15.97
N GLY A 35 -7.96 -21.22 15.08
CA GLY A 35 -6.62 -21.72 15.42
C GLY A 35 -6.58 -23.22 15.77
N ASN A 36 -5.47 -23.68 16.36
CA ASN A 36 -5.25 -25.09 16.76
C ASN A 36 -6.10 -25.53 17.97
N GLN A 37 -7.21 -24.84 18.27
CA GLN A 37 -8.11 -25.23 19.35
C GLN A 37 -9.50 -25.57 18.78
N PRO A 38 -10.01 -26.80 19.01
CA PRO A 38 -11.37 -27.14 18.64
C PRO A 38 -12.35 -26.29 19.46
N LYS A 39 -13.30 -25.62 18.79
CA LYS A 39 -14.32 -24.81 19.48
C LYS A 39 -15.34 -25.68 20.23
N LYS A 40 -15.83 -25.10 21.32
CA LYS A 40 -16.88 -25.58 22.24
C LYS A 40 -18.02 -26.30 21.52
N LYS A 41 -18.30 -27.53 21.94
CA LYS A 41 -19.42 -28.37 21.50
C LYS A 41 -20.75 -27.60 21.65
N GLY A 42 -21.39 -27.22 20.54
CA GLY A 42 -22.78 -26.71 20.57
C GLY A 42 -23.14 -25.56 19.62
N GLY A 43 -22.19 -24.97 18.88
CA GLY A 43 -22.51 -23.96 17.87
C GLY A 43 -22.81 -24.57 16.50
N LYS A 44 -23.82 -24.05 15.78
CA LYS A 44 -23.98 -24.34 14.34
C LYS A 44 -22.71 -23.91 13.59
N PRO A 45 -22.15 -24.74 12.69
CA PRO A 45 -20.97 -24.37 11.93
C PRO A 45 -21.26 -23.14 11.07
N ARG A 46 -20.40 -22.11 11.16
CA ARG A 46 -20.45 -20.99 10.22
C ARG A 46 -19.88 -21.43 8.87
N GLU A 47 -20.75 -21.51 7.87
CA GLU A 47 -20.40 -21.81 6.48
C GLU A 47 -19.86 -20.57 5.75
N GLY A 48 -19.16 -20.75 4.63
CA GLY A 48 -18.67 -19.65 3.81
C GLY A 48 -17.33 -19.05 4.28
N ILE A 49 -16.61 -19.73 5.17
CA ILE A 49 -15.25 -19.38 5.58
C ILE A 49 -14.25 -20.09 4.66
N ALA A 50 -13.40 -19.33 3.99
CA ALA A 50 -12.38 -19.87 3.11
C ALA A 50 -10.98 -19.79 3.74
N ARG A 51 -10.19 -20.87 3.60
CA ARG A 51 -8.75 -20.84 3.83
C ARG A 51 -8.07 -20.29 2.59
N CYS A 52 -7.28 -19.24 2.77
CA CYS A 52 -6.55 -18.57 1.72
C CYS A 52 -5.05 -18.54 2.02
N THR A 53 -4.23 -18.58 0.97
CA THR A 53 -2.77 -18.38 1.06
C THR A 53 -2.40 -17.05 0.45
N PHE A 54 -1.50 -16.30 1.08
CA PHE A 54 -1.04 -14.99 0.62
C PHE A 54 0.48 -14.95 0.54
N GLU A 55 1.02 -14.04 -0.27
CA GLU A 55 2.47 -13.82 -0.43
C GLU A 55 3.15 -13.34 0.86
N ASP A 56 2.44 -12.52 1.64
CA ASP A 56 2.91 -11.98 2.92
C ASP A 56 1.76 -12.00 3.95
N LYS A 57 2.11 -11.80 5.21
CA LYS A 57 1.17 -11.73 6.32
C LYS A 57 0.28 -10.50 6.20
N ILE A 58 -0.99 -10.75 5.87
CA ILE A 58 -2.04 -9.73 5.86
C ILE A 58 -2.37 -9.24 7.29
N LYS A 59 -2.96 -8.05 7.38
CA LYS A 59 -3.46 -7.51 8.65
C LYS A 59 -4.96 -7.71 8.78
N MET A 60 -5.45 -7.76 10.02
CA MET A 60 -6.89 -7.81 10.30
C MET A 60 -7.65 -6.55 9.83
N SER A 61 -6.94 -5.45 9.59
CA SER A 61 -7.51 -4.21 9.04
C SER A 61 -7.64 -4.23 7.52
N ASP A 62 -7.02 -5.19 6.83
CA ASP A 62 -7.09 -5.28 5.37
C ASP A 62 -8.45 -5.82 4.91
N ILE A 63 -8.92 -5.30 3.78
CA ILE A 63 -10.06 -5.85 3.06
C ILE A 63 -9.52 -6.76 1.94
N VAL A 64 -9.99 -8.01 1.92
CA VAL A 64 -9.70 -8.99 0.87
C VAL A 64 -10.82 -8.94 -0.15
N PHE A 65 -10.48 -8.86 -1.43
CA PHE A 65 -11.45 -8.88 -2.52
C PHE A 65 -10.99 -9.82 -3.65
N MET A 66 -11.97 -10.31 -4.41
CA MET A 66 -11.77 -11.06 -5.65
C MET A 66 -12.30 -10.21 -6.80
N ARG A 67 -11.53 -10.14 -7.88
CA ARG A 67 -12.00 -9.49 -9.11
C ARG A 67 -12.63 -10.56 -9.98
N ALA A 68 -13.90 -10.40 -10.27
CA ALA A 68 -14.66 -11.25 -11.17
C ALA A 68 -15.26 -10.41 -12.30
N TRP A 69 -15.53 -11.05 -13.43
CA TRP A 69 -16.22 -10.45 -14.56
C TRP A 69 -17.61 -11.08 -14.66
N ALA A 70 -18.64 -10.25 -14.70
CA ALA A 70 -20.02 -10.68 -14.88
C ALA A 70 -20.51 -10.23 -16.25
N SER A 71 -21.15 -11.15 -16.99
CA SER A 71 -21.85 -10.81 -18.23
C SER A 71 -23.12 -10.03 -17.91
N VAL A 72 -23.29 -8.88 -18.53
CA VAL A 72 -24.49 -8.05 -18.40
C VAL A 72 -25.25 -8.12 -19.73
N GLU A 73 -26.51 -8.53 -19.68
CA GLU A 73 -27.37 -8.56 -20.86
C GLU A 73 -27.84 -7.15 -21.20
N VAL A 74 -27.76 -6.80 -22.49
CA VAL A 74 -28.23 -5.49 -22.97
C VAL A 74 -29.72 -5.59 -23.29
N PRO A 75 -30.58 -4.75 -22.68
CA PRO A 75 -32.00 -4.75 -22.97
C PRO A 75 -32.24 -4.34 -24.43
N ARG A 76 -32.97 -5.18 -25.17
CA ARG A 76 -33.28 -4.97 -26.60
C ARG A 76 -34.53 -4.12 -26.77
N PHE A 77 -34.42 -2.83 -26.44
CA PHE A 77 -35.50 -1.87 -26.63
C PHE A 77 -35.28 -1.07 -27.92
N TYR A 78 -36.30 -1.01 -28.77
CA TYR A 78 -36.30 -0.21 -29.99
C TYR A 78 -37.62 0.55 -30.10
N ASN A 79 -37.55 1.88 -30.18
CA ASN A 79 -38.71 2.74 -30.40
C ASN A 79 -38.38 3.74 -31.53
N PRO A 80 -38.96 3.57 -32.74
CA PRO A 80 -38.71 4.48 -33.84
C PRO A 80 -39.36 5.85 -33.58
N LEU A 81 -38.71 6.91 -34.06
CA LEU A 81 -39.24 8.27 -33.96
C LEU A 81 -40.33 8.47 -35.03
N THR A 82 -41.58 8.64 -34.60
CA THR A 82 -42.76 8.75 -35.48
C THR A 82 -43.35 10.15 -35.51
N THR A 83 -42.56 11.19 -35.28
CA THR A 83 -43.02 12.59 -35.19
C THR A 83 -43.83 13.04 -36.41
N ALA A 84 -43.48 12.59 -37.62
CA ALA A 84 -44.19 12.96 -38.86
C ALA A 84 -45.58 12.33 -38.99
N LEU A 85 -45.84 11.23 -38.26
CA LEU A 85 -47.13 10.53 -38.25
C LEU A 85 -48.07 11.09 -37.19
N GLN A 86 -47.58 11.95 -36.30
CA GLN A 86 -48.38 12.53 -35.21
C GLN A 86 -49.07 13.82 -35.66
N PRO A 87 -50.26 14.14 -35.11
CA PRO A 87 -50.88 15.45 -35.29
C PRO A 87 -49.93 16.58 -34.91
N ARG A 88 -49.97 17.69 -35.64
CA ARG A 88 -49.07 18.85 -35.40
C ARG A 88 -49.21 19.46 -34.00
N ASP A 89 -50.33 19.20 -33.34
CA ASP A 89 -50.64 19.71 -32.00
C ASP A 89 -49.97 18.88 -30.89
N GLN A 90 -49.44 17.69 -31.19
CA GLN A 90 -48.88 16.77 -30.20
C GLN A 90 -47.39 16.57 -30.38
N THR A 91 -46.63 16.69 -29.29
CA THR A 91 -45.20 16.40 -29.27
C THR A 91 -44.95 14.91 -29.02
N TRP A 92 -43.96 14.34 -29.71
CA TRP A 92 -43.58 12.95 -29.52
C TRP A 92 -43.04 12.72 -28.11
N GLN A 93 -43.58 11.72 -27.41
CA GLN A 93 -43.16 11.36 -26.05
C GLN A 93 -42.29 10.10 -26.10
N GLY A 94 -41.03 10.26 -25.67
CA GLY A 94 -40.08 9.18 -25.53
C GLY A 94 -40.03 8.57 -24.13
N MET A 95 -39.06 7.68 -23.92
CA MET A 95 -38.74 7.17 -22.59
C MET A 95 -38.14 8.29 -21.74
N LYS A 96 -38.71 8.50 -20.54
CA LYS A 96 -38.21 9.49 -19.59
C LYS A 96 -36.83 9.12 -19.05
N THR A 97 -36.03 10.12 -18.73
CA THR A 97 -34.73 9.89 -18.09
C THR A 97 -34.90 9.44 -16.64
N VAL A 98 -33.89 8.76 -16.09
CA VAL A 98 -33.90 8.35 -14.67
C VAL A 98 -34.05 9.58 -13.75
N ALA A 99 -33.54 10.74 -14.15
CA ALA A 99 -33.66 11.97 -13.38
C ALA A 99 -35.10 12.52 -13.37
N GLU A 100 -35.78 12.52 -14.51
CA GLU A 100 -37.19 12.94 -14.63
C GLU A 100 -38.11 12.03 -13.82
N LEU A 101 -37.98 10.71 -14.01
CA LEU A 101 -38.76 9.72 -13.26
C LEU A 101 -38.60 9.90 -11.76
N ARG A 102 -37.37 10.15 -11.29
CA ARG A 102 -37.12 10.40 -9.87
C ARG A 102 -37.76 11.69 -9.36
N ARG A 103 -37.77 12.76 -10.15
CA ARG A 103 -38.44 14.03 -9.78
C ARG A 103 -39.95 13.85 -9.69
N GLU A 104 -40.56 13.20 -10.68
CA GLU A 104 -42.00 12.94 -10.72
C GLU A 104 -42.46 12.05 -9.56
N HIS A 105 -41.69 11.01 -9.25
CA HIS A 105 -41.97 10.10 -8.14
C HIS A 105 -41.41 10.58 -6.78
N ASN A 106 -40.82 11.78 -6.71
CA ASN A 106 -40.18 12.31 -5.50
C ASN A 106 -39.17 11.36 -4.84
N LEU A 107 -38.38 10.64 -5.65
CA LEU A 107 -37.37 9.67 -5.21
C LEU A 107 -35.98 10.30 -5.12
N ALA A 108 -35.33 10.14 -3.97
CA ALA A 108 -33.95 10.58 -3.77
C ALA A 108 -32.94 9.73 -4.57
N ILE A 109 -31.80 10.33 -4.90
CA ILE A 109 -30.69 9.63 -5.54
C ILE A 109 -30.04 8.68 -4.51
N PRO A 110 -29.86 7.38 -4.81
CA PRO A 110 -29.25 6.43 -3.89
C PRO A 110 -27.78 6.82 -3.68
N PHE A 111 -27.42 7.05 -2.42
CA PHE A 111 -26.09 7.51 -2.03
C PHE A 111 -25.51 6.61 -0.94
N ASN A 112 -24.40 5.94 -1.25
CA ASN A 112 -23.67 5.15 -0.26
C ASN A 112 -22.62 6.03 0.44
N LYS A 113 -22.76 6.20 1.76
CA LYS A 113 -21.86 7.02 2.59
C LYS A 113 -20.42 6.47 2.62
N ASP A 114 -20.24 5.17 2.42
CA ASP A 114 -18.93 4.51 2.43
C ASP A 114 -18.16 4.70 1.12
N SER A 115 -18.86 5.01 0.03
CA SER A 115 -18.24 5.32 -1.27
C SER A 115 -17.73 6.75 -1.37
N LEU A 116 -18.07 7.62 -0.41
CA LEU A 116 -17.63 9.01 -0.41
C LEU A 116 -16.15 9.09 -0.04
N TYR A 117 -15.32 9.66 -0.92
CA TYR A 117 -13.92 9.93 -0.64
C TYR A 117 -13.77 10.93 0.51
N LYS A 118 -12.91 10.59 1.48
CA LYS A 118 -12.62 11.42 2.66
C LYS A 118 -11.10 11.62 2.78
N PRO A 119 -10.63 12.76 3.30
CA PRO A 119 -9.21 12.95 3.60
C PRO A 119 -8.76 11.96 4.68
N ILE A 120 -7.61 11.31 4.48
CA ILE A 120 -7.08 10.30 5.41
C ILE A 120 -5.77 10.81 6.02
N GLU A 121 -5.77 11.08 7.32
CA GLU A 121 -4.57 11.43 8.07
C GLU A 121 -3.83 10.17 8.55
N ARG A 122 -2.59 9.96 8.07
CA ARG A 122 -1.80 8.79 8.41
C ARG A 122 -0.82 9.08 9.54
N LYS A 123 -0.97 8.38 10.67
CA LYS A 123 -0.02 8.43 11.78
C LYS A 123 1.33 7.80 11.38
N PRO A 124 2.48 8.34 11.82
CA PRO A 124 3.78 7.76 11.55
C PRO A 124 3.87 6.37 12.18
N LYS A 125 4.22 5.36 11.37
CA LYS A 125 4.31 3.97 11.82
C LYS A 125 5.69 3.72 12.45
N LYS A 126 5.73 3.51 13.77
CA LYS A 126 6.91 3.03 14.49
C LYS A 126 6.86 1.50 14.59
N PHE A 127 7.89 0.83 14.12
CA PHE A 127 8.00 -0.63 14.21
C PHE A 127 8.58 -1.07 15.55
N ASN A 128 8.24 -2.28 15.97
CA ASN A 128 8.82 -2.88 17.17
C ASN A 128 10.32 -3.14 16.95
N PRO A 129 11.14 -3.04 18.00
CA PRO A 129 12.55 -3.40 17.91
C PRO A 129 12.72 -4.90 17.60
N LEU A 130 13.87 -5.26 17.03
CA LEU A 130 14.21 -6.65 16.76
C LEU A 130 14.37 -7.42 18.08
N VAL A 131 13.65 -8.53 18.23
CA VAL A 131 13.76 -9.42 19.39
C VAL A 131 14.41 -10.73 18.95
N ILE A 132 15.60 -11.01 19.48
CA ILE A 132 16.35 -12.23 19.17
C ILE A 132 15.87 -13.35 20.11
N PRO A 133 15.53 -14.55 19.61
CA PRO A 133 15.22 -15.70 20.46
C PRO A 133 16.36 -16.03 21.43
N LYS A 134 16.02 -16.35 22.69
CA LYS A 134 17.02 -16.64 23.73
C LYS A 134 17.93 -17.82 23.38
N SER A 135 17.39 -18.84 22.71
CA SER A 135 18.15 -19.99 22.22
C SER A 135 19.23 -19.59 21.23
N LEU A 136 18.88 -18.74 20.26
CA LEU A 136 19.81 -18.19 19.27
C LEU A 136 20.85 -17.32 19.97
N GLN A 137 20.42 -16.41 20.85
CA GLN A 137 21.33 -15.52 21.58
C GLN A 137 22.38 -16.27 22.42
N ALA A 138 22.03 -17.44 22.97
CA ALA A 138 22.95 -18.29 23.72
C ALA A 138 23.99 -18.97 22.81
N ALA A 139 23.60 -19.38 21.60
CA ALA A 139 24.46 -20.04 20.62
C ALA A 139 25.37 -19.09 19.83
N LEU A 140 25.13 -17.77 19.87
CA LEU A 140 25.95 -16.80 19.14
C LEU A 140 27.39 -16.77 19.66
N PRO A 141 28.38 -16.65 18.76
CA PRO A 141 29.76 -16.44 19.17
C PRO A 141 29.88 -15.12 19.95
N PHE A 142 30.85 -15.08 20.87
CA PHE A 142 31.02 -13.97 21.82
C PHE A 142 31.09 -12.59 21.14
N VAL A 143 31.75 -12.50 19.98
CA VAL A 143 31.92 -11.27 19.21
C VAL A 143 30.58 -10.66 18.76
N THR A 144 29.63 -11.49 18.34
CA THR A 144 28.34 -11.04 17.79
C THR A 144 27.22 -11.04 18.82
N LYS A 145 27.48 -11.47 20.05
CA LYS A 145 26.46 -11.56 21.10
C LYS A 145 26.03 -10.17 21.55
N SER A 146 24.71 -9.94 21.63
CA SER A 146 24.19 -8.64 22.06
C SER A 146 24.56 -8.36 23.52
N LYS A 147 24.98 -7.13 23.80
CA LYS A 147 25.40 -6.67 25.12
C LYS A 147 24.27 -5.92 25.83
N ASP A 148 23.08 -6.51 25.82
CA ASP A 148 21.90 -5.89 26.42
C ASP A 148 21.92 -6.09 27.94
N THR A 149 22.20 -5.02 28.68
CA THR A 149 22.16 -5.06 30.14
C THR A 149 20.71 -4.94 30.61
N PRO A 150 20.16 -5.92 31.36
CA PRO A 150 18.81 -5.81 31.88
C PRO A 150 18.71 -4.64 32.87
N SER A 151 17.56 -3.98 32.89
CA SER A 151 17.30 -2.94 33.89
C SER A 151 17.35 -3.55 35.30
N ARG A 152 18.06 -2.88 36.21
CA ARG A 152 18.25 -3.36 37.58
C ARG A 152 16.94 -3.19 38.36
N LYS A 153 16.49 -4.26 39.02
CA LYS A 153 15.28 -4.24 39.86
C LYS A 153 15.46 -3.46 41.18
N ARG A 154 16.69 -3.42 41.71
CA ARG A 154 17.02 -2.72 42.96
C ARG A 154 17.88 -1.50 42.63
N PRO A 155 17.56 -0.31 43.18
CA PRO A 155 18.39 0.87 42.99
C PRO A 155 19.75 0.65 43.67
N LEU A 156 20.80 1.20 43.06
CA LEU A 156 22.14 1.23 43.66
C LEU A 156 22.13 2.05 44.95
N LEU A 157 23.12 1.81 45.80
CA LEU A 157 23.34 2.64 47.00
C LEU A 157 23.48 4.13 46.64
N GLU A 158 24.12 4.45 45.52
CA GLU A 158 24.22 5.83 44.98
C GLU A 158 22.86 6.45 44.67
N ASN A 159 21.91 5.66 44.14
CA ASN A 159 20.56 6.13 43.85
C ASN A 159 19.66 6.14 45.11
N ARG A 160 20.06 5.44 46.18
CA ARG A 160 19.36 5.40 47.48
C ARG A 160 19.83 6.51 48.42
N ARG A 161 21.10 6.91 48.32
CA ARG A 161 21.58 8.13 48.96
C ARG A 161 20.84 9.30 48.31
N PRO A 162 20.52 10.38 49.04
CA PRO A 162 19.92 11.55 48.45
C PRO A 162 20.89 12.08 47.38
N ALA A 163 20.58 11.82 46.11
CA ALA A 163 21.20 12.56 45.04
C ALA A 163 20.90 14.03 45.27
N VAL A 164 21.84 14.92 44.91
CA VAL A 164 21.64 16.38 45.05
C VAL A 164 20.33 16.74 44.34
N VAL A 165 19.33 17.12 45.14
CA VAL A 165 18.00 17.45 44.65
C VAL A 165 18.09 18.83 44.05
N MET A 166 17.94 18.93 42.73
CA MET A 166 17.96 20.23 42.04
C MET A 166 16.92 21.18 42.63
N GLU A 167 17.32 22.43 42.82
CA GLU A 167 16.43 23.51 43.24
C GLU A 167 15.38 23.82 42.15
N PRO A 168 14.25 24.46 42.51
CA PRO A 168 13.20 24.78 41.54
C PRO A 168 13.69 25.54 40.30
N ASP A 169 14.63 26.48 40.46
CA ASP A 169 15.16 27.27 39.35
C ASP A 169 16.15 26.48 38.50
N GLU A 170 17.01 25.66 39.11
CA GLU A 170 17.88 24.73 38.39
C GLU A 170 17.07 23.74 37.54
N ARG A 171 15.94 23.24 38.07
CA ARG A 171 15.03 22.39 37.31
C ARG A 171 14.46 23.10 36.08
N LYS A 172 14.08 24.38 36.20
CA LYS A 172 13.59 25.19 35.07
C LYS A 172 14.69 25.37 34.02
N VAL A 173 15.92 25.69 34.44
CA VAL A 173 17.07 25.84 33.54
C VAL A 173 17.39 24.52 32.85
N HIS A 174 17.41 23.41 33.58
CA HIS A 174 17.65 22.09 33.02
C HIS A 174 16.57 21.68 32.01
N ALA A 175 15.29 21.90 32.32
CA ALA A 175 14.19 21.66 31.38
C ALA A 175 14.32 22.52 30.12
N LEU A 176 14.69 23.80 30.26
CA LEU A 176 14.93 24.69 29.13
C LEU A 176 16.06 24.17 28.24
N VAL A 177 17.18 23.76 28.83
CA VAL A 177 18.32 23.19 28.09
C VAL A 177 17.90 21.92 27.34
N GLN A 178 17.12 21.02 27.97
CA GLN A 178 16.59 19.83 27.31
C GLN A 178 15.69 20.18 26.11
N HIS A 179 14.80 21.15 26.26
CA HIS A 179 13.94 21.63 25.16
C HIS A 179 14.77 22.22 24.01
N LEU A 180 15.78 23.04 24.30
CA LEU A 180 16.66 23.61 23.28
C LEU A 180 17.45 22.53 22.53
N GLN A 181 17.97 21.53 23.25
CA GLN A 181 18.64 20.38 22.64
C GLN A 181 17.70 19.58 21.73
N LEU A 182 16.46 19.33 22.18
CA LEU A 182 15.45 18.64 21.39
C LEU A 182 15.13 19.42 20.12
N ILE A 183 14.84 20.72 20.22
CA ILE A 183 14.56 21.60 19.07
C ILE A 183 15.72 21.58 18.07
N ARG A 184 16.97 21.69 18.56
CA ARG A 184 18.17 21.63 17.71
C ARG A 184 18.26 20.27 17.00
N SER A 185 18.04 19.17 17.71
CA SER A 185 18.09 17.81 17.14
C SER A 185 17.04 17.60 16.05
N GLU A 186 15.82 18.10 16.26
CA GLU A 186 14.74 18.02 15.27
C GLU A 186 15.00 18.89 14.05
N LYS A 187 15.50 20.13 14.24
CA LYS A 187 15.90 21.01 13.13
C LYS A 187 16.97 20.35 12.26
N ILE A 188 18.00 19.76 12.88
CA ILE A 188 19.06 19.04 12.17
C ILE A 188 18.49 17.83 11.41
N LYS A 189 17.61 17.03 12.04
CA LYS A 189 16.94 15.89 11.38
C LYS A 189 16.12 16.34 10.17
N LYS A 190 15.30 17.38 10.31
CA LYS A 190 14.49 17.94 9.21
C LYS A 190 15.37 18.44 8.06
N ARG A 191 16.49 19.12 8.37
CA ARG A 191 17.45 19.58 7.36
C ARG A 191 18.09 18.42 6.60
N LYS A 192 18.59 17.40 7.31
CA LYS A 192 19.17 16.19 6.70
C LYS A 192 18.17 15.47 5.78
N LEU A 193 16.93 15.28 6.25
CA LEU A 193 15.88 14.65 5.42
C LEU A 193 15.57 15.46 4.16
N LYS A 194 15.62 16.79 4.21
CA LYS A 194 15.43 17.66 3.03
C LYS A 194 16.62 17.57 2.07
N GLU A 195 17.84 17.58 2.59
CA GLU A 195 19.08 17.42 1.80
C GLU A 195 19.13 16.05 1.12
N GLU A 196 18.79 14.96 1.83
CA GLU A 196 18.72 13.61 1.26
C GLU A 196 17.68 13.50 0.14
N LYS A 197 16.51 14.14 0.29
CA LYS A 197 15.50 14.18 -0.78
C LYS A 197 16.02 14.87 -2.02
N LYS A 198 16.58 16.08 -1.88
CA LYS A 198 17.20 16.83 -2.98
C LYS A 198 18.33 16.05 -3.64
N ARG A 199 19.17 15.40 -2.85
CA ARG A 199 20.27 14.57 -3.37
C ARG A 199 19.75 13.40 -4.19
N LYS A 200 18.70 12.71 -3.72
CA LYS A 200 18.06 11.62 -4.48
C LYS A 200 17.42 12.12 -5.78
N GLU A 201 16.71 13.24 -5.74
CA GLU A 201 16.14 13.87 -6.94
C GLU A 201 17.24 14.17 -7.96
N HIS A 202 18.31 14.85 -7.54
CA HIS A 202 19.46 15.15 -8.40
C HIS A 202 20.18 13.89 -8.92
N GLU A 203 20.38 12.87 -8.08
CA GLU A 203 20.96 11.59 -8.51
C GLU A 203 20.09 10.91 -9.58
N THR A 204 18.76 11.00 -9.47
CA THR A 204 17.86 10.46 -10.50
C THR A 204 17.87 11.26 -11.80
N GLU A 205 17.98 12.58 -11.74
CA GLU A 205 18.12 13.44 -12.93
C GLU A 205 19.46 13.18 -13.62
N LYS A 206 20.55 13.19 -12.87
CA LYS A 206 21.88 12.87 -13.39
C LYS A 206 21.94 11.48 -14.03
N ALA A 207 21.29 10.48 -13.43
CA ALA A 207 21.22 9.14 -14.02
C ALA A 207 20.48 9.13 -15.37
N LYS A 208 19.42 9.92 -15.53
CA LYS A 208 18.70 10.07 -16.82
C LYS A 208 19.57 10.76 -17.87
N ASP A 209 20.27 11.80 -17.48
CA ASP A 209 21.16 12.55 -18.37
C ASP A 209 22.36 11.71 -18.80
N GLU A 210 22.94 10.92 -17.88
CA GLU A 210 23.97 9.94 -18.19
C GLU A 210 23.45 8.86 -19.15
N GLU A 211 22.22 8.37 -18.99
CA GLU A 211 21.62 7.41 -19.91
C GLU A 211 21.44 8.02 -21.32
N LEU A 212 20.98 9.27 -21.41
CA LEU A 212 20.83 9.99 -22.68
C LEU A 212 22.19 10.25 -23.34
N SER A 213 23.18 10.71 -22.59
CA SER A 213 24.55 10.91 -23.09
C SER A 213 25.17 9.60 -23.57
N ARG A 214 24.99 8.49 -22.84
CA ARG A 214 25.44 7.15 -23.27
C ARG A 214 24.76 6.72 -24.58
N LYS A 215 23.46 6.99 -24.77
CA LYS A 215 22.76 6.72 -26.03
C LYS A 215 23.33 7.56 -27.17
N ARG A 216 23.50 8.87 -26.97
CA ARG A 216 24.12 9.78 -27.97
C ARG A 216 25.53 9.31 -28.36
N HIS A 217 26.40 9.06 -27.39
CA HIS A 217 27.75 8.57 -27.67
C HIS A 217 27.78 7.22 -28.38
N ARG A 218 26.78 6.35 -28.14
CA ARG A 218 26.63 5.08 -28.86
C ARG A 218 26.25 5.32 -30.33
N GLU A 219 25.37 6.26 -30.61
CA GLU A 219 24.97 6.66 -31.96
C GLU A 219 26.13 7.33 -32.71
N GLU A 220 26.77 8.33 -32.12
CA GLU A 220 27.97 8.99 -32.68
C GLU A 220 29.10 7.99 -32.98
N ARG A 221 29.30 6.99 -32.10
CA ARG A 221 30.28 5.93 -32.34
C ARG A 221 29.89 5.06 -33.54
N ARG A 222 28.62 4.69 -33.67
CA ARG A 222 28.11 3.91 -34.82
C ARG A 222 28.26 4.68 -36.14
N GLU A 223 27.96 5.97 -36.14
CA GLU A 223 28.11 6.83 -37.31
C GLU A 223 29.57 6.94 -37.74
N ARG A 224 30.49 7.22 -36.81
CA ARG A 224 31.93 7.24 -37.09
C ARG A 224 32.44 5.95 -37.73
N TYR A 225 32.05 4.79 -37.19
CA TYR A 225 32.45 3.51 -37.79
C TYR A 225 31.82 3.28 -39.18
N ARG A 226 30.58 3.73 -39.42
CA ARG A 226 29.95 3.65 -40.76
C ARG A 226 30.68 4.53 -41.78
N GLU A 227 31.10 5.72 -41.40
CA GLU A 227 31.87 6.62 -42.28
C GLU A 227 33.25 6.06 -42.58
N GLN A 228 33.95 5.54 -41.57
CA GLN A 228 35.24 4.86 -41.75
C GLN A 228 35.13 3.64 -42.68
N ASP A 229 34.10 2.80 -42.53
CA ASP A 229 33.85 1.67 -43.42
C ASP A 229 33.56 2.13 -44.87
N LYS A 230 32.77 3.20 -45.05
CA LYS A 230 32.52 3.80 -46.39
C LYS A 230 33.81 4.33 -47.02
N LEU A 231 34.66 5.02 -46.24
CA LEU A 231 35.95 5.53 -46.71
C LEU A 231 36.89 4.38 -47.10
N GLN A 232 37.01 3.34 -46.26
CA GLN A 232 37.80 2.15 -46.57
C GLN A 232 37.30 1.44 -47.83
N LYS A 233 35.98 1.30 -48.01
CA LYS A 233 35.39 0.74 -49.24
C LYS A 233 35.67 1.58 -50.48
N LYS A 234 35.66 2.92 -50.37
CA LYS A 234 36.05 3.81 -51.47
C LYS A 234 37.53 3.64 -51.83
N ILE A 235 38.41 3.60 -50.83
CA ILE A 235 39.85 3.35 -51.05
C ILE A 235 40.07 2.00 -51.74
N ARG A 236 39.41 0.93 -51.27
CA ARG A 236 39.47 -0.41 -51.89
C ARG A 236 38.90 -0.51 -53.30
N ARG A 237 38.05 0.44 -53.74
CA ARG A 237 37.50 0.47 -55.10
C ARG A 237 38.35 1.29 -56.08
N ASN A 238 39.20 2.18 -55.55
CA ASN A 238 40.08 3.05 -56.33
C ASN A 238 41.52 2.50 -56.42
N VAL A 239 41.78 1.34 -55.82
CA VAL A 239 42.97 0.49 -56.01
C VAL A 239 42.54 -0.71 -56.85
#